data_AF-A0A4R2M0K6-F1
#
_entry.id   AF-A0A4R2M0K6-F1
#
_cell.length_a   1.000
_cell.length_b   1.000
_cell.length_c   1.000
_cell.angle_alpha   90.00
_cell.angle_beta   90.00
_cell.angle_gamma   90.00
#
_symmetry.space_group_name_H-M   'P 1'
#
loop_
_entity.id
_entity.type
_entity.pdbx_description
1 polymer ?
#
loop_
_entity_poly.entity_id
_entity_poly.type
_entity_poly.pdbx_seq_one_letter_code
_entity_poly.pdbx_strand_id
1 'polypeptide(L)'
;MLKELGKYKDNLSSILLGDEYILRFLLKETSGKSDEAIAIEAKKYIQPHLYMEPAEAEPACYIFLETAVTKTTSTMKTMKIVIQPVCHKDILTVQNSSAGYYGTRYDLLAERIEELLYPSDKALSRQRQKEFGIGLPELQSVETFTGGLWIGRTMTYLVPDFRQVR
;
A
#
# COMPACT_ATOMS: atom_id res chain seq x y z
N MET A 1 13.28 -4.88 17.67
CA MET A 1 13.30 -3.42 17.57
C MET A 1 13.27 -2.94 16.13
N LEU A 2 14.13 -3.49 15.25
CA LEU A 2 14.04 -3.25 13.80
C LEU A 2 13.28 -4.34 13.02
N LYS A 3 13.12 -5.56 13.58
CA LYS A 3 12.33 -6.64 12.94
C LYS A 3 10.89 -6.22 12.60
N GLU A 4 10.34 -5.27 13.34
CA GLU A 4 9.01 -4.74 13.10
C GLU A 4 8.92 -3.94 11.79
N LEU A 5 10.03 -3.40 11.26
CA LEU A 5 10.08 -2.80 9.92
C LEU A 5 9.66 -3.83 8.88
N GLY A 6 10.26 -5.02 8.92
CA GLY A 6 9.92 -6.15 8.06
C GLY A 6 8.49 -6.65 8.32
N LYS A 7 8.10 -6.84 9.59
CA LYS A 7 6.74 -7.27 9.93
C LYS A 7 5.66 -6.35 9.35
N TYR A 8 5.87 -5.03 9.39
CA TYR A 8 4.90 -4.08 8.83
C TYR A 8 4.83 -4.21 7.32
N LYS A 9 5.96 -4.42 6.64
CA LYS A 9 5.97 -4.69 5.19
C LYS A 9 5.19 -5.97 4.87
N ASP A 10 5.44 -7.05 5.60
CA ASP A 10 4.74 -8.33 5.40
C ASP A 10 3.22 -8.18 5.60
N ASN A 11 2.82 -7.47 6.66
CA ASN A 11 1.41 -7.19 6.94
C ASN A 11 0.78 -6.33 5.83
N LEU A 12 1.43 -5.25 5.41
CA LEU A 12 0.96 -4.40 4.30
C LEU A 12 0.81 -5.22 3.02
N SER A 13 1.85 -5.94 2.61
CA SER A 13 1.79 -6.79 1.43
C SER A 13 0.66 -7.81 1.52
N SER A 14 0.46 -8.46 2.68
CA SER A 14 -0.64 -9.41 2.86
C SER A 14 -2.02 -8.76 2.74
N ILE A 15 -2.20 -7.55 3.25
CA ILE A 15 -3.46 -6.80 3.16
C ILE A 15 -3.75 -6.44 1.71
N LEU A 16 -2.77 -5.90 1.00
CA LEU A 16 -2.92 -5.47 -0.39
C LEU A 16 -3.13 -6.66 -1.34
N LEU A 17 -2.43 -7.78 -1.11
CA LEU A 17 -2.59 -9.02 -1.88
C LEU A 17 -3.94 -9.71 -1.63
N GLY A 18 -4.60 -9.40 -0.52
CA GLY A 18 -5.92 -9.95 -0.18
C GLY A 18 -7.09 -9.10 -0.67
N ASP A 19 -6.85 -7.94 -1.29
CA ASP A 19 -7.91 -7.03 -1.74
C ASP A 19 -8.19 -7.17 -3.23
N GLU A 20 -9.34 -7.76 -3.58
CA GLU A 20 -9.73 -7.96 -4.98
C GLU A 20 -9.76 -6.67 -5.80
N TYR A 21 -10.11 -5.54 -5.18
CA TYR A 21 -10.17 -4.27 -5.88
C TYR A 21 -8.78 -3.84 -6.32
N ILE A 22 -7.80 -3.84 -5.42
CA ILE A 22 -6.39 -3.58 -5.77
C ILE A 22 -5.92 -4.52 -6.87
N LEU A 23 -6.17 -5.83 -6.74
CA LEU A 23 -5.72 -6.82 -7.71
C LEU A 23 -6.25 -6.55 -9.13
N ARG A 24 -7.50 -6.08 -9.27
CA ARG A 24 -8.08 -5.70 -10.57
C ARG A 24 -7.37 -4.54 -11.26
N PHE A 25 -6.73 -3.65 -10.52
CA PHE A 25 -5.97 -2.53 -11.09
C PHE A 25 -4.52 -2.92 -11.43
N LEU A 26 -3.95 -3.89 -10.71
CA LEU A 26 -2.57 -4.34 -10.92
C LEU A 26 -2.47 -5.40 -12.02
N LEU A 27 -3.50 -6.25 -12.16
CA LEU A 27 -3.48 -7.40 -13.07
C LEU A 27 -4.34 -7.14 -14.30
N LYS A 28 -3.84 -7.53 -15.47
CA LYS A 28 -4.57 -7.40 -16.74
C LYS A 28 -5.70 -8.42 -16.90
N GLU A 29 -5.52 -9.64 -16.39
CA GLU A 29 -6.49 -10.74 -16.47
C GLU A 29 -6.29 -11.74 -15.32
N THR A 30 -7.38 -12.09 -14.64
CA THR A 30 -7.39 -13.02 -13.50
C THR A 30 -8.30 -14.23 -13.74
N SER A 31 -9.08 -14.25 -14.83
CA SER A 31 -10.03 -15.32 -15.14
C SER A 31 -9.34 -16.67 -15.28
N GLY A 32 -9.88 -17.69 -14.60
CA GLY A 32 -9.36 -19.06 -14.64
C GLY A 32 -8.08 -19.32 -13.85
N LYS A 33 -7.54 -18.33 -13.12
CA LYS A 33 -6.41 -18.50 -12.20
C LYS A 33 -6.91 -18.82 -10.79
N SER A 34 -6.14 -19.61 -10.04
CA SER A 34 -6.39 -19.78 -8.60
C SER A 34 -5.96 -18.55 -7.82
N ASP A 35 -6.49 -18.37 -6.61
CA ASP A 35 -6.14 -17.26 -5.73
C ASP A 35 -4.64 -17.23 -5.41
N GLU A 36 -4.00 -18.39 -5.26
CA GLU A 36 -2.55 -18.47 -5.05
C GLU A 36 -1.77 -17.98 -6.27
N ALA A 37 -2.21 -18.34 -7.48
CA ALA A 37 -1.56 -17.90 -8.72
C ALA A 37 -1.71 -16.39 -8.89
N ILE A 38 -2.90 -15.84 -8.60
CA ILE A 38 -3.18 -14.41 -8.60
C ILE A 38 -2.25 -13.69 -7.60
N ALA A 39 -2.16 -14.19 -6.36
CA ALA A 39 -1.32 -13.59 -5.33
C ALA A 39 0.18 -13.64 -5.69
N ILE A 40 0.66 -14.74 -6.29
CA ILE A 40 2.05 -14.87 -6.77
C ILE A 40 2.33 -13.84 -7.87
N GLU A 41 1.42 -13.66 -8.82
CA GLU A 41 1.58 -12.68 -9.89
C GLU A 41 1.54 -11.24 -9.36
N ALA A 42 0.62 -10.95 -8.44
CA ALA A 42 0.45 -9.64 -7.84
C ALA A 42 1.67 -9.17 -7.04
N LYS A 43 2.49 -10.09 -6.49
CA LYS A 43 3.78 -9.75 -5.84
C LYS A 43 4.76 -9.03 -6.77
N LYS A 44 4.62 -9.15 -8.10
CA LYS A 44 5.42 -8.37 -9.06
C LYS A 44 5.05 -6.89 -9.06
N TYR A 45 3.81 -6.59 -8.70
CA TYR A 45 3.26 -5.24 -8.73
C TYR A 45 3.24 -4.57 -7.34
N ILE A 46 3.36 -5.34 -6.26
CA ILE A 46 3.44 -4.84 -4.89
C ILE A 46 4.86 -5.07 -4.35
N GLN A 47 5.68 -4.02 -4.29
CA GLN A 47 7.10 -4.11 -3.98
C GLN A 47 7.42 -3.52 -2.59
N PRO A 48 8.06 -4.28 -1.68
CA PRO A 48 8.37 -3.85 -0.31
C PRO A 48 9.63 -2.95 -0.22
N HIS A 49 9.82 -2.07 -1.20
CA HIS A 49 10.85 -1.03 -1.25
C HIS A 49 10.37 0.12 -2.16
N LEU A 50 10.94 1.33 -2.03
CA LEU A 50 10.63 2.47 -2.92
C LEU A 50 11.44 2.50 -4.22
N TYR A 51 12.20 1.44 -4.51
CA TYR A 51 13.01 1.38 -5.73
C TYR A 51 12.15 1.16 -6.99
N MET A 52 12.01 2.25 -7.75
CA MET A 52 11.63 2.38 -9.15
C MET A 52 12.63 1.78 -10.15
N GLU A 53 12.47 0.53 -10.63
CA GLU A 53 13.16 0.13 -11.87
C GLU A 53 12.26 0.42 -13.08
N PRO A 54 12.76 1.08 -14.15
CA PRO A 54 11.97 1.29 -15.34
C PRO A 54 11.66 -0.04 -16.01
N ALA A 55 10.41 -0.52 -15.88
CA ALA A 55 9.91 -1.61 -16.69
C ALA A 55 9.71 -1.10 -18.13
N GLU A 56 10.64 -1.43 -19.04
CA GLU A 56 10.68 -0.86 -20.40
C GLU A 56 9.59 -1.37 -21.36
N ALA A 57 8.78 -2.38 -21.02
CA ALA A 57 7.95 -3.02 -22.04
C ALA A 57 6.45 -2.69 -22.00
N GLU A 58 5.82 -2.53 -20.82
CA GLU A 58 4.35 -2.41 -20.77
C GLU A 58 3.82 -1.44 -19.71
N PRO A 59 2.86 -0.55 -20.07
CA PRO A 59 2.12 0.26 -19.12
C PRO A 59 1.40 -0.60 -18.07
N ALA A 60 1.68 -0.35 -16.79
CA ALA A 60 1.09 -1.05 -15.65
C ALA A 60 0.85 -0.08 -14.47
N CYS A 61 0.34 -0.60 -13.36
CA CYS A 61 0.33 0.09 -12.07
C CYS A 61 1.15 -0.73 -11.06
N TYR A 62 1.79 -0.05 -10.11
CA TYR A 62 2.60 -0.63 -9.05
C TYR A 62 2.26 0.02 -7.71
N ILE A 63 2.48 -0.72 -6.63
CA ILE A 63 2.42 -0.20 -5.26
C ILE A 63 3.78 -0.47 -4.62
N PHE A 64 4.51 0.60 -4.32
CA PHE A 64 5.76 0.52 -3.58
C PHE A 64 5.52 0.83 -2.11
N LEU A 65 6.19 0.13 -1.20
CA LEU A 65 6.02 0.34 0.23
C LEU A 65 7.34 0.25 0.99
N GLU A 66 7.52 1.16 1.96
CA GLU A 66 8.70 1.22 2.80
C GLU A 66 8.33 1.59 4.23
N THR A 67 9.12 1.11 5.18
CA THR A 67 8.90 1.35 6.59
C THR A 67 10.16 1.95 7.20
N ALA A 68 9.97 2.87 8.14
CA ALA A 68 11.06 3.49 8.87
C ALA A 68 10.65 3.69 10.33
N VAL A 69 11.63 4.00 11.18
CA VAL A 69 11.37 4.51 12.53
C VAL A 69 11.70 6.00 12.52
N THR A 70 10.74 6.85 12.85
CA THR A 70 10.93 8.31 12.84
C THR A 70 11.25 8.87 14.22
N LYS A 71 10.80 8.18 15.28
CA LYS A 71 11.01 8.60 16.66
C LYS A 71 11.10 7.38 17.57
N THR A 72 11.95 7.47 18.59
CA THR A 72 12.03 6.48 19.66
C THR A 72 12.09 7.17 21.02
N THR A 73 11.38 6.62 21.99
CA THR A 73 11.54 6.93 23.42
C THR A 73 12.04 5.67 24.14
N SER A 74 12.09 5.70 25.48
CA SER A 74 12.41 4.52 26.28
C SER A 74 11.39 3.39 26.13
N THR A 75 10.11 3.73 25.98
CA THR A 75 8.98 2.76 25.99
C THR A 75 8.26 2.64 24.65
N MET A 76 8.42 3.62 23.76
CA MET A 76 7.65 3.73 22.52
C MET A 76 8.57 3.98 21.34
N LYS A 77 8.07 3.67 20.15
CA LYS A 77 8.61 4.11 18.88
C LYS A 77 7.46 4.55 17.97
N THR A 78 7.77 5.42 17.02
CA THR A 78 6.85 5.80 15.96
C THR A 78 7.36 5.19 14.67
N MET A 79 6.57 4.30 14.12
CA MET A 79 6.78 3.70 12.81
C MET A 79 6.24 4.66 11.76
N LYS A 80 6.99 4.85 10.68
CA LYS A 80 6.54 5.51 9.46
C LYS A 80 6.31 4.45 8.41
N ILE A 81 5.18 4.54 7.73
CA ILE A 81 4.87 3.75 6.54
C ILE A 81 4.79 4.73 5.38
N VAL A 82 5.47 4.41 4.28
CA VAL A 82 5.35 5.12 3.02
C VAL A 82 4.75 4.16 2.00
N ILE A 83 3.68 4.57 1.32
CA ILE A 83 3.06 3.78 0.26
C ILE A 83 2.96 4.66 -0.98
N GLN A 84 3.37 4.12 -2.12
CA GLN A 84 3.34 4.79 -3.41
C GLN A 84 2.57 3.95 -4.43
N PRO A 85 1.25 4.14 -4.57
CA PRO A 85 0.54 3.71 -5.75
C PRO A 85 0.94 4.59 -6.92
N VAL A 86 1.45 3.97 -7.98
CA VAL A 86 1.89 4.65 -9.20
C VAL A 86 1.34 3.92 -10.41
N CYS A 87 1.07 4.67 -11.47
CA CYS A 87 0.64 4.12 -12.74
C CYS A 87 1.42 4.76 -13.88
N HIS A 88 1.60 3.99 -14.94
CA HIS A 88 2.14 4.52 -16.19
C HIS A 88 1.18 5.57 -16.76
N LYS A 89 1.73 6.68 -17.26
CA LYS A 89 0.95 7.83 -17.77
C LYS A 89 -0.08 7.46 -18.85
N ASP A 90 0.16 6.37 -19.59
CA ASP A 90 -0.68 5.95 -20.72
C ASP A 90 -1.95 5.21 -20.28
N ILE A 91 -2.07 4.82 -19.01
CA ILE A 91 -3.23 4.08 -18.50
C ILE A 91 -3.96 4.80 -17.37
N LEU A 92 -3.76 6.10 -17.18
CA LEU A 92 -4.32 6.83 -16.03
C LEU A 92 -5.86 6.86 -15.98
N THR A 93 -6.51 6.78 -17.14
CA THR A 93 -7.97 6.90 -17.25
C THR A 93 -8.69 5.64 -16.77
N VAL A 94 -9.78 5.84 -16.03
CA VAL A 94 -10.69 4.81 -15.56
C VAL A 94 -12.00 4.94 -16.34
N GLN A 95 -12.39 3.90 -17.08
CA GLN A 95 -13.62 3.94 -17.88
C GLN A 95 -14.88 3.62 -17.06
N ASN A 96 -14.75 2.86 -15.97
CA ASN A 96 -15.85 2.40 -15.12
C ASN A 96 -15.48 2.61 -13.64
N SER A 97 -15.45 3.85 -13.16
CA SER A 97 -15.25 4.09 -11.74
C SER A 97 -16.47 3.56 -10.97
N SER A 98 -16.23 2.70 -9.98
CA SER A 98 -17.25 2.30 -9.01
C SER A 98 -17.86 3.53 -8.35
N ALA A 99 -19.16 3.48 -8.02
CA ALA A 99 -19.85 4.59 -7.38
C ALA A 99 -19.10 5.03 -6.10
N GLY A 100 -18.63 6.28 -6.07
CA GLY A 100 -17.93 6.88 -4.94
C GLY A 100 -16.44 7.16 -5.12
N TYR A 101 -15.77 6.59 -6.13
CA TYR A 101 -14.37 6.89 -6.42
C TYR A 101 -14.21 7.85 -7.60
N TYR A 102 -13.27 8.78 -7.49
CA TYR A 102 -13.01 9.82 -8.49
C TYR A 102 -11.51 9.94 -8.79
N GLY A 103 -11.19 10.39 -10.01
CA GLY A 103 -9.81 10.68 -10.41
C GLY A 103 -9.18 9.60 -11.28
N THR A 104 -7.85 9.53 -11.22
CA THR A 104 -7.04 8.61 -12.02
C THR A 104 -6.88 7.25 -11.34
N ARG A 105 -6.36 6.25 -12.06
CA ARG A 105 -6.07 4.92 -11.49
C ARG A 105 -5.26 4.96 -10.20
N TYR A 106 -4.24 5.84 -10.11
CA TYR A 106 -3.42 5.93 -8.91
C TYR A 106 -4.16 6.63 -7.75
N ASP A 107 -5.13 7.50 -8.03
CA ASP A 107 -6.00 8.11 -7.01
C ASP A 107 -6.95 7.05 -6.44
N LEU A 108 -7.53 6.21 -7.31
CA LEU A 108 -8.38 5.09 -6.90
C LEU A 108 -7.63 4.07 -6.04
N LEU A 109 -6.40 3.73 -6.44
CA LEU A 109 -5.52 2.85 -5.65
C LEU A 109 -5.19 3.49 -4.29
N ALA A 110 -4.86 4.78 -4.25
CA ALA A 110 -4.55 5.49 -3.02
C ALA A 110 -5.75 5.49 -2.05
N GLU A 111 -6.96 5.82 -2.54
CA GLU A 111 -8.18 5.79 -1.74
C GLU A 111 -8.44 4.38 -1.18
N ARG A 112 -8.31 3.34 -2.02
CA ARG A 112 -8.53 1.96 -1.57
C ARG A 112 -7.51 1.54 -0.50
N ILE A 113 -6.26 1.94 -0.66
CA ILE A 113 -5.21 1.70 0.34
C ILE A 113 -5.58 2.38 1.67
N GLU A 114 -6.05 3.63 1.64
CA GLU A 114 -6.49 4.36 2.83
C GLU A 114 -7.61 3.60 3.56
N GLU A 115 -8.65 3.20 2.84
CA GLU A 115 -9.78 2.43 3.41
C GLU A 115 -9.33 1.10 4.02
N LEU A 116 -8.33 0.44 3.42
CA LEU A 116 -7.80 -0.81 3.94
C LEU A 116 -7.01 -0.60 5.22
N LEU A 117 -6.27 0.50 5.35
CA LEU A 117 -5.47 0.80 6.55
C LEU A 117 -6.30 1.43 7.67
N TYR A 118 -7.32 2.19 7.29
CA TYR A 118 -8.25 2.88 8.18
C TYR A 118 -9.71 2.49 7.88
N PRO A 119 -10.09 1.22 8.11
CA PRO A 119 -11.44 0.75 7.80
C PRO A 119 -12.46 1.35 8.75
N SER A 120 -13.62 1.75 8.21
CA SER A 120 -14.78 2.20 8.98
C SER A 120 -15.45 1.07 9.78
N ASP A 121 -15.31 -0.18 9.31
CA ASP A 121 -15.77 -1.36 10.03
C ASP A 121 -14.98 -1.57 11.33
N LYS A 122 -15.70 -1.71 12.46
CA LYS A 122 -15.07 -1.82 13.79
C LYS A 122 -14.29 -3.12 13.97
N ALA A 123 -14.70 -4.22 13.36
CA ALA A 123 -14.00 -5.50 13.48
C ALA A 123 -12.68 -5.47 12.70
N LEU A 124 -12.72 -4.96 11.46
CA LEU A 124 -11.53 -4.73 10.64
C LEU A 124 -10.58 -3.71 11.29
N SER A 125 -11.12 -2.64 11.85
CA SER A 125 -10.33 -1.64 12.58
C SER A 125 -9.54 -2.25 13.74
N ARG A 126 -10.19 -3.10 14.56
CA ARG A 126 -9.51 -3.85 15.64
C ARG A 126 -8.47 -4.82 15.09
N GLN A 127 -8.70 -5.43 13.93
CA GLN A 127 -7.72 -6.29 13.28
C GLN A 127 -6.49 -5.48 12.83
N ARG A 128 -6.68 -4.34 12.17
CA ARG A 128 -5.58 -3.46 11.71
C ARG A 128 -4.73 -2.96 12.86
N GLN A 129 -5.33 -2.62 14.00
CA GLN A 129 -4.59 -2.27 15.21
C GLN A 129 -3.65 -3.40 15.65
N LYS A 130 -4.11 -4.65 15.64
CA LYS A 130 -3.25 -5.80 16.01
C LYS A 130 -2.10 -6.03 15.03
N GLU A 131 -2.28 -5.68 13.76
CA GLU A 131 -1.27 -5.82 12.71
C GLU A 131 -0.20 -4.72 12.81
N PHE A 132 -0.59 -3.47 13.10
CA PHE A 132 0.29 -2.30 13.01
C PHE A 132 0.68 -1.64 14.33
N GLY A 133 0.35 -2.19 15.50
CA GLY A 133 0.88 -1.71 16.79
C GLY A 133 -0.17 -1.03 17.68
N ILE A 134 0.14 0.14 18.22
CA ILE A 134 -0.74 0.86 19.15
C ILE A 134 -1.55 1.87 18.36
N GLY A 135 -2.64 1.39 17.77
CA GLY A 135 -3.54 2.22 16.98
C GLY A 135 -3.50 1.89 15.50
N LEU A 136 -4.25 2.66 14.73
CA LEU A 136 -4.32 2.54 13.28
C LEU A 136 -3.21 3.38 12.65
N PRO A 137 -2.74 3.01 11.45
CA PRO A 137 -2.02 3.95 10.60
C PRO A 137 -2.80 5.24 10.41
N GLU A 138 -2.17 6.35 10.79
CA GLU A 138 -2.74 7.69 10.66
C GLU A 138 -2.07 8.38 9.47
N LEU A 139 -2.86 8.71 8.44
CA LEU A 139 -2.38 9.41 7.26
C LEU A 139 -1.94 10.84 7.63
N GLN A 140 -0.66 11.13 7.42
CA GLN A 140 -0.07 12.44 7.73
C GLN A 140 0.03 13.34 6.50
N SER A 141 0.33 12.77 5.34
CA SER A 141 0.47 13.52 4.10
C SER A 141 0.20 12.66 2.88
N VAL A 142 -0.28 13.32 1.83
CA VAL A 142 -0.42 12.78 0.49
C VAL A 142 0.25 13.77 -0.46
N GLU A 143 1.34 13.35 -1.07
CA GLU A 143 2.10 14.15 -2.04
C GLU A 143 1.98 13.53 -3.43
N THR A 144 2.22 14.33 -4.48
CA THR A 144 2.31 13.78 -5.83
C THR A 144 3.65 13.07 -6.01
N PHE A 145 3.62 11.86 -6.57
CA PHE A 145 4.81 11.18 -7.07
C PHE A 145 4.92 11.37 -8.59
N THR A 146 6.11 11.70 -9.07
CA THR A 146 6.44 11.71 -10.51
C THR A 146 7.84 11.14 -10.72
N GLY A 147 7.97 10.17 -11.63
CA GLY A 147 9.25 9.57 -12.00
C GLY A 147 9.22 9.05 -13.43
N GLY A 148 9.86 9.77 -14.36
CA GLY A 148 9.83 9.41 -15.78
C GLY A 148 8.41 9.36 -16.35
N LEU A 149 7.96 8.17 -16.77
CA LEU A 149 6.62 7.92 -17.30
C LEU A 149 5.58 7.54 -16.23
N TRP A 150 5.98 7.57 -14.95
CA TRP A 150 5.17 7.11 -13.82
C TRP A 150 4.66 8.28 -13.00
N ILE A 151 3.37 8.26 -12.70
CA ILE A 151 2.68 9.28 -11.91
C ILE A 151 1.90 8.56 -10.81
N GLY A 152 1.85 9.15 -9.61
CA GLY A 152 1.19 8.52 -8.48
C GLY A 152 1.04 9.43 -7.27
N ARG A 153 0.83 8.80 -6.12
CA ARG A 153 0.84 9.45 -4.80
C ARG A 153 1.98 8.92 -3.94
N THR A 154 2.47 9.75 -3.03
CA THR A 154 3.26 9.30 -1.88
C THR A 154 2.43 9.54 -0.64
N MET A 155 1.94 8.46 -0.04
CA MET A 155 1.13 8.46 1.16
C MET A 155 2.04 8.14 2.35
N THR A 156 2.12 9.05 3.32
CA THR A 156 2.90 8.84 4.54
C THR A 156 1.97 8.65 5.73
N TYR A 157 2.15 7.54 6.43
CA TYR A 157 1.45 7.24 7.67
C TYR A 157 2.40 7.18 8.85
N LEU A 158 1.87 7.46 10.04
CA LEU A 158 2.54 7.19 11.30
C LEU A 158 1.74 6.21 12.14
N VAL A 159 2.45 5.33 12.83
CA VAL A 159 1.86 4.40 13.80
C VAL A 159 2.69 4.40 15.09
N PRO A 160 2.10 4.70 16.26
CA PRO A 160 2.78 4.45 17.52
C PRO A 160 2.89 2.95 17.79
N ASP A 161 4.02 2.50 18.33
CA ASP A 161 4.26 1.10 18.68
C ASP A 161 5.09 0.98 19.95
N PHE A 162 4.93 -0.12 20.68
CA PHE A 162 5.71 -0.36 21.89
C PHE A 162 7.15 -0.70 21.52
N ARG A 163 8.09 -0.13 22.27
CA ARG A 163 9.48 -0.53 22.20
C ARG A 163 9.66 -1.79 23.04
N GLN A 164 9.50 -2.95 22.42
CA GLN A 164 9.82 -4.22 23.07
C GLN A 164 11.35 -4.38 23.12
N VAL A 165 11.92 -4.05 24.27
CA VAL A 165 13.30 -4.41 24.63
C VAL A 165 13.21 -5.83 25.21
N ARG A 166 13.56 -6.82 24.40
CA ARG A 166 13.90 -8.15 24.92
C ARG A 166 15.41 -8.26 24.94
#